data_AF-A0A6A0HBE0-F1
#
_entry.id   AF-A0A6A0HBE0-F1
#
_cell.length_a   1.000
_cell.length_b   1.000
_cell.length_c   1.000
_cell.angle_alpha   90.00
_cell.angle_beta   90.00
_cell.angle_gamma   90.00
#
_symmetry.space_group_name_H-M   'P 1'
#
loop_
_entity.id
_entity.type
_entity.pdbx_description
1 polymer ?
#
loop_
_entity_poly.entity_id
_entity_poly.type
_entity_poly.pdbx_seq_one_letter_code
_entity_poly.pdbx_strand_id
1 'polypeptide(L)'
;MFASLRVQPWSELGGRVTLACVETDCAANVVFHTKPFYGNSLHRVSGEVRGSAGDTLCRIGGEWDKSVTFTYPEGRENLSTSKTSCETPDSKDSEGNLVEVLDVAKMEPVPRKRVRPLRAQDKGESRRLWQDVSTALRRRDLHTATAHKQRLETLQRNYEAKRLAKGEPYCGKFFSKLQKRTERESPGLNEPRISAETKKGIGADNQTGHLLNGTEHWVYKKLPFYVTDVCSGR
;
A
#
# COMPACT_ATOMS: atom_id res chain seq x y z
N MET A 1 22.75 15.99 -37.28
CA MET A 1 21.53 16.37 -36.53
C MET A 1 21.03 15.14 -35.80
N PHE A 2 21.24 15.03 -34.49
CA PHE A 2 20.65 13.94 -33.71
C PHE A 2 19.19 14.30 -33.42
N ALA A 3 18.27 13.55 -34.02
CA ALA A 3 16.86 13.62 -33.66
C ALA A 3 16.73 13.23 -32.19
N SER A 4 16.44 14.21 -31.33
CA SER A 4 16.02 13.96 -29.97
C SER A 4 14.67 13.25 -30.05
N LEU A 5 14.70 11.91 -30.05
CA LEU A 5 13.51 11.12 -29.82
C LEU A 5 13.09 11.45 -28.39
N ARG A 6 12.13 12.36 -28.26
CA ARG A 6 11.63 12.83 -26.98
C ARG A 6 10.78 11.70 -26.40
N VAL A 7 11.44 10.66 -25.87
CA VAL A 7 10.77 9.57 -25.18
C VAL A 7 10.27 10.15 -23.88
N GLN A 8 9.00 10.51 -23.85
CA GLN A 8 8.32 10.86 -22.62
C GLN A 8 8.34 9.60 -21.74
N PRO A 9 9.04 9.60 -20.59
CA PRO A 9 9.03 8.45 -19.72
C PRO A 9 7.60 8.23 -19.25
N TRP A 10 7.15 6.98 -19.34
CA TRP A 10 5.86 6.54 -18.83
C TRP A 10 6.09 5.39 -17.84
N SER A 11 5.11 5.13 -16.99
CA SER A 11 5.19 4.08 -15.98
C SER A 11 4.09 3.06 -16.24
N GLU A 12 4.39 1.80 -15.93
CA GLU A 12 3.45 0.70 -16.03
C GLU A 12 3.42 -0.05 -14.70
N LEU A 13 2.22 -0.45 -14.29
CA LEU A 13 2.05 -1.38 -13.18
C LEU A 13 2.11 -2.80 -13.73
N GLY A 14 2.86 -3.67 -13.05
CA GLY A 14 3.03 -5.06 -13.46
C GLY A 14 3.08 -6.00 -12.26
N GLY A 15 2.57 -7.21 -12.45
CA GLY A 15 2.63 -8.28 -11.46
C GLY A 15 1.32 -8.47 -10.68
N ARG A 16 1.38 -9.37 -9.69
CA ARG A 16 0.23 -9.78 -8.88
C ARG A 16 0.27 -9.12 -7.50
N VAL A 17 -0.86 -8.59 -7.08
CA VAL A 17 -1.14 -8.06 -5.75
C VAL A 17 -2.23 -8.91 -5.12
N THR A 18 -2.01 -9.34 -3.88
CA THR A 18 -3.02 -10.06 -3.09
C THR A 18 -3.42 -9.19 -1.91
N LEU A 19 -4.72 -8.91 -1.80
CA LEU A 19 -5.35 -8.25 -0.67
C LEU A 19 -6.07 -9.32 0.13
N ALA A 20 -5.76 -9.48 1.42
CA ALA A 20 -6.40 -10.43 2.30
C ALA A 20 -6.95 -9.71 3.53
N CYS A 21 -8.21 -9.98 3.87
CA CYS A 21 -8.86 -9.46 5.06
C CYS A 21 -8.98 -10.61 6.07
N VAL A 22 -8.33 -10.46 7.23
CA VAL A 22 -8.37 -11.49 8.28
C VAL A 22 -9.74 -11.56 8.97
N GLU A 23 -10.45 -10.43 9.06
CA GLU A 23 -11.74 -10.36 9.76
C GLU A 23 -12.87 -11.04 8.98
N THR A 24 -12.87 -10.87 7.65
CA THR A 24 -13.92 -11.43 6.77
C THR A 24 -13.46 -12.69 6.03
N ASP A 25 -12.21 -13.09 6.21
CA ASP A 25 -11.54 -14.18 5.48
C ASP A 25 -11.69 -14.08 3.95
N CYS A 26 -11.83 -12.86 3.44
CA CYS A 26 -11.95 -12.60 2.01
C CYS A 26 -10.58 -12.27 1.42
N ALA A 27 -10.35 -12.68 0.18
CA ALA A 27 -9.11 -12.40 -0.52
C ALA A 27 -9.37 -11.93 -1.96
N ALA A 28 -8.69 -10.86 -2.39
CA ALA A 28 -8.67 -10.40 -3.75
C ALA A 28 -7.28 -10.61 -4.37
N ASN A 29 -7.25 -11.26 -5.53
CA ASN A 29 -6.04 -11.42 -6.32
C ASN A 29 -6.15 -10.54 -7.56
N VAL A 30 -5.38 -9.46 -7.59
CA VAL A 30 -5.36 -8.48 -8.69
C VAL A 30 -4.05 -8.60 -9.44
N VAL A 31 -4.11 -8.63 -10.76
CA VAL A 31 -2.97 -8.73 -11.67
C VAL A 31 -2.96 -7.51 -12.57
N PHE A 32 -1.87 -6.76 -12.49
CA PHE A 32 -1.54 -5.70 -13.42
C PHE A 32 -0.70 -6.29 -14.55
N HIS A 33 -1.19 -6.16 -15.78
CA HIS A 33 -0.54 -6.69 -16.96
C HIS A 33 0.33 -5.61 -17.58
N THR A 34 1.59 -5.95 -17.80
CA THR A 34 2.48 -5.12 -18.61
C THR A 34 2.15 -5.29 -20.09
N LYS A 35 2.54 -4.31 -20.91
CA LYS A 35 2.33 -4.32 -22.36
C LYS A 35 2.73 -5.66 -22.97
N PRO A 36 1.80 -6.41 -23.59
CA PRO A 36 2.14 -7.65 -24.27
C PRO A 36 2.93 -7.36 -25.57
N PHE A 37 3.69 -8.34 -26.04
CA PHE A 37 4.38 -8.25 -27.34
C PHE A 37 3.40 -8.07 -28.51
N TYR A 38 2.19 -8.64 -28.38
CA TYR A 38 1.10 -8.55 -29.33
C TYR A 38 -0.14 -7.99 -28.62
N GLY A 39 -0.74 -6.95 -29.20
CA GLY A 39 -1.91 -6.27 -28.64
C GLY A 39 -1.60 -4.83 -28.21
N ASN A 40 -2.62 -3.97 -28.31
CA ASN A 40 -2.48 -2.53 -28.12
C ASN A 40 -3.01 -2.01 -26.77
N SER A 41 -3.63 -2.88 -25.95
CA SER A 41 -4.16 -2.47 -24.65
C SER A 41 -3.04 -2.38 -23.61
N LEU A 42 -2.75 -1.15 -23.20
CA LEU A 42 -1.88 -0.83 -22.06
C LEU A 42 -2.68 -0.88 -20.77
N HIS A 43 -1.99 -0.91 -19.63
CA HIS A 43 -2.60 -0.67 -18.31
C HIS A 43 -3.73 -1.64 -17.95
N ARG A 44 -3.71 -2.84 -18.53
CA ARG A 44 -4.74 -3.84 -18.27
C ARG A 44 -4.66 -4.35 -16.84
N VAL A 45 -5.80 -4.45 -16.19
CA VAL A 45 -5.97 -5.06 -14.88
C VAL A 45 -6.95 -6.22 -14.97
N SER A 46 -6.68 -7.30 -14.25
CA SER A 46 -7.62 -8.40 -14.07
C SER A 46 -7.55 -8.91 -12.65
N GLY A 47 -8.62 -9.46 -12.12
CA GLY A 47 -8.55 -10.07 -10.81
C GLY A 47 -9.78 -10.85 -10.44
N GLU A 48 -9.70 -11.46 -9.26
CA GLU A 48 -10.76 -12.24 -8.68
C GLU A 48 -10.83 -11.96 -7.18
N VAL A 49 -12.03 -11.69 -6.69
CA VAL A 49 -12.35 -11.60 -5.27
C VAL A 49 -12.99 -12.92 -4.85
N ARG A 50 -12.42 -13.55 -3.83
CA ARG A 50 -12.89 -14.81 -3.25
C ARG A 50 -13.42 -14.57 -1.84
N GLY A 51 -14.54 -15.22 -1.55
CA GLY A 51 -15.12 -15.27 -0.21
C GLY A 51 -14.40 -16.29 0.67
N SER A 52 -14.82 -16.34 1.93
CA SER A 52 -14.29 -17.28 2.94
C SER A 52 -14.52 -18.75 2.56
N ALA A 53 -15.56 -19.05 1.79
CA ALA A 53 -15.84 -20.40 1.30
C ALA A 53 -15.00 -20.78 0.05
N GLY A 54 -14.11 -19.89 -0.41
CA GLY A 54 -13.27 -20.10 -1.61
C GLY A 54 -13.99 -19.82 -2.93
N ASP A 55 -15.22 -19.34 -2.85
CA ASP A 55 -16.14 -19.03 -3.93
C ASP A 55 -15.89 -17.63 -4.52
N THR A 56 -16.10 -17.48 -5.83
CA THR A 56 -15.86 -16.22 -6.54
C THR A 56 -16.96 -15.20 -6.26
N LEU A 57 -16.65 -14.15 -5.50
CA LEU A 57 -17.57 -13.04 -5.22
C LEU A 57 -17.68 -12.07 -6.39
N CYS A 58 -16.55 -11.76 -7.03
CA CYS A 58 -16.48 -10.78 -8.11
C CYS A 58 -15.25 -11.02 -8.99
N ARG A 59 -15.38 -10.77 -10.29
CA ARG A 59 -14.25 -10.68 -11.22
C ARG A 59 -13.95 -9.22 -11.53
N ILE A 60 -12.67 -8.88 -11.60
CA ILE A 60 -12.17 -7.54 -11.91
C ILE A 60 -11.56 -7.58 -13.31
N GLY A 61 -11.84 -6.58 -14.12
CA GLY A 61 -11.29 -6.43 -15.48
C GLY A 61 -11.11 -4.97 -15.89
N GLY A 62 -10.54 -4.74 -17.07
CA GLY A 62 -10.44 -3.42 -17.69
C GLY A 62 -9.04 -2.81 -17.67
N GLU A 63 -8.98 -1.49 -17.62
CA GLU A 63 -7.78 -0.66 -17.69
C GLU A 63 -7.74 0.28 -16.47
N TRP A 64 -6.70 0.18 -15.64
CA TRP A 64 -6.67 0.86 -14.34
C TRP A 64 -6.59 2.39 -14.41
N ASP A 65 -6.22 2.94 -15.57
CA ASP A 65 -6.14 4.36 -15.85
C ASP A 65 -7.39 4.94 -16.53
N LYS A 66 -8.31 4.08 -17.01
CA LYS A 66 -9.50 4.48 -17.76
C LYS A 66 -10.79 3.96 -17.14
N SER A 67 -10.98 2.64 -17.12
CA SER A 67 -12.21 2.01 -16.67
C SER A 67 -11.96 0.62 -16.13
N VAL A 68 -12.43 0.36 -14.91
CA VAL A 68 -12.36 -0.95 -14.24
C VAL A 68 -13.76 -1.52 -14.16
N THR A 69 -13.93 -2.78 -14.56
CA THR A 69 -15.22 -3.48 -14.54
C THR A 69 -15.23 -4.52 -13.42
N PHE A 70 -16.35 -4.59 -12.71
CA PHE A 70 -16.62 -5.57 -11.67
C PHE A 70 -17.80 -6.43 -12.13
N THR A 71 -17.57 -7.74 -12.30
CA THR A 71 -18.59 -8.69 -12.74
C THR A 71 -18.96 -9.63 -11.60
N TYR A 72 -20.24 -9.65 -11.25
CA TYR A 72 -20.82 -10.42 -10.15
C TYR A 72 -21.64 -11.59 -10.71
N PRO A 73 -21.28 -12.85 -10.38
CA PRO A 73 -22.06 -14.02 -10.77
C PRO A 73 -23.51 -13.95 -10.26
N GLU A 74 -24.46 -14.52 -11.01
CA GLU A 74 -25.88 -14.55 -10.63
C GLU A 74 -26.10 -15.04 -9.18
N GLY A 75 -26.98 -14.35 -8.45
CA GLY A 75 -27.29 -14.63 -7.04
C GLY A 75 -26.37 -13.95 -6.02
N ARG A 76 -25.39 -13.14 -6.46
CA ARG A 76 -24.57 -12.30 -5.59
C ARG A 76 -24.90 -10.83 -5.80
N GLU A 77 -25.61 -10.26 -4.84
CA GLU A 77 -25.92 -8.83 -4.80
C GLU A 77 -24.73 -8.03 -4.23
N ASN A 78 -24.65 -6.75 -4.59
CA ASN A 78 -23.60 -5.86 -4.15
C ASN A 78 -23.66 -5.61 -2.63
N LEU A 79 -22.67 -6.11 -1.88
CA LEU A 79 -22.53 -5.80 -0.45
C LEU A 79 -22.04 -4.35 -0.19
N SER A 80 -22.03 -3.49 -1.21
CA SER A 80 -21.65 -2.08 -1.12
C SER A 80 -22.83 -1.16 -1.34
N THR A 81 -23.90 -1.30 -0.54
CA THR A 81 -24.87 -0.21 -0.34
C THR A 81 -24.30 0.89 0.58
N SER A 82 -23.03 1.27 0.41
CA SER A 82 -22.54 2.55 0.90
C SER A 82 -22.64 3.55 -0.24
N LYS A 83 -23.85 4.11 -0.39
CA LYS A 83 -24.22 5.25 -1.26
C LYS A 83 -23.02 6.14 -1.60
N THR A 84 -22.35 5.85 -2.70
CA THR A 84 -21.48 6.81 -3.39
C THR A 84 -22.15 7.04 -4.72
N SER A 85 -22.66 8.25 -4.88
CA SER A 85 -23.54 8.69 -5.95
C SER A 85 -22.88 8.57 -7.34
N CYS A 86 -23.01 7.42 -7.95
CA CYS A 86 -22.96 7.25 -9.40
C CYS A 86 -23.88 6.08 -9.75
N GLU A 87 -25.18 6.38 -9.84
CA GLU A 87 -26.19 5.46 -10.38
C GLU A 87 -25.89 5.25 -11.87
N THR A 88 -25.09 4.24 -12.18
CA THR A 88 -25.05 3.69 -13.55
C THR A 88 -25.95 2.46 -13.58
N PRO A 89 -26.74 2.27 -14.65
CA PRO A 89 -27.69 1.17 -14.74
C PRO A 89 -26.94 -0.15 -14.67
N ASP A 90 -27.45 -1.05 -13.84
CA ASP A 90 -27.05 -2.46 -13.74
C ASP A 90 -27.01 -3.10 -15.13
N SER A 91 -25.85 -3.05 -15.78
CA SER A 91 -25.67 -3.66 -17.09
C SER A 91 -25.42 -5.14 -16.88
N LYS A 92 -26.25 -5.99 -17.46
CA LYS A 92 -25.99 -7.43 -17.49
C LYS A 92 -25.09 -7.77 -18.67
N ASP A 93 -24.14 -8.67 -18.48
CA ASP A 93 -23.40 -9.24 -19.61
C ASP A 93 -24.27 -10.24 -20.40
N SER A 94 -23.72 -10.80 -21.47
CA SER A 94 -24.38 -11.82 -22.30
C SER A 94 -24.71 -13.11 -21.54
N GLU A 95 -24.12 -13.33 -20.37
CA GLU A 95 -24.32 -14.48 -19.50
C GLU A 95 -25.30 -14.19 -18.36
N GLY A 96 -25.83 -12.95 -18.26
CA GLY A 96 -26.79 -12.55 -17.23
C GLY A 96 -26.16 -11.98 -15.95
N ASN A 97 -24.82 -11.94 -15.86
CA ASN A 97 -24.09 -11.46 -14.68
C ASN A 97 -24.22 -9.94 -14.54
N LEU A 98 -24.30 -9.45 -13.31
CA LEU A 98 -24.31 -8.01 -13.02
C LEU A 98 -22.91 -7.43 -13.27
N VAL A 99 -22.83 -6.34 -14.03
CA VAL A 99 -21.59 -5.62 -14.33
C VAL A 99 -21.67 -4.18 -13.84
N GLU A 100 -20.80 -3.84 -12.89
CA GLU A 100 -20.56 -2.47 -12.45
C GLU A 100 -19.29 -1.93 -13.13
N VAL A 101 -19.34 -0.68 -13.60
CA VAL A 101 -18.23 -0.04 -14.30
C VAL A 101 -17.75 1.18 -13.53
N LEU A 102 -16.51 1.12 -13.05
CA LEU A 102 -15.80 2.24 -12.45
C LEU A 102 -15.04 3.00 -13.53
N ASP A 103 -15.59 4.13 -13.98
CA ASP A 103 -14.94 5.05 -14.90
C ASP A 103 -14.04 6.02 -14.13
N VAL A 104 -12.72 5.86 -14.30
CA VAL A 104 -11.69 6.63 -13.60
C VAL A 104 -11.74 8.11 -13.96
N ALA A 105 -12.15 8.45 -15.19
CA ALA A 105 -12.25 9.84 -15.65
C ALA A 105 -13.44 10.58 -15.01
N LYS A 106 -14.46 9.85 -14.54
CA LYS A 106 -15.63 10.41 -13.84
C LYS A 106 -15.44 10.51 -12.33
N MET A 107 -14.35 9.98 -11.78
CA MET A 107 -14.08 10.08 -10.34
C MET A 107 -13.64 11.50 -9.97
N GLU A 108 -14.14 11.99 -8.84
CA GLU A 108 -13.71 13.28 -8.29
C GLU A 108 -12.21 13.27 -7.97
N PRO A 109 -11.45 14.33 -8.33
CA PRO A 109 -10.03 14.40 -8.03
C PRO A 109 -9.76 14.27 -6.52
N VAL A 110 -8.79 13.44 -6.17
CA VAL A 110 -8.38 13.27 -4.77
C VAL A 110 -7.98 14.64 -4.19
N PRO A 111 -8.63 15.10 -3.10
CA PRO A 111 -8.34 16.41 -2.53
C PRO A 111 -6.89 16.49 -2.09
N ARG A 112 -6.27 17.65 -2.33
CA ARG A 112 -4.88 17.87 -1.92
C ARG A 112 -4.76 17.77 -0.40
N LYS A 113 -3.84 16.93 0.07
CA LYS A 113 -3.49 16.86 1.50
C LYS A 113 -3.15 18.26 2.01
N ARG A 114 -3.80 18.70 3.08
CA ARG A 114 -3.48 19.95 3.78
C ARG A 114 -2.16 19.76 4.52
N VAL A 115 -1.21 20.66 4.31
CA VAL A 115 0.11 20.60 4.94
C VAL A 115 0.42 21.95 5.55
N ARG A 116 1.01 21.95 6.75
CA ARG A 116 1.40 23.17 7.47
C ARG A 116 2.38 24.03 6.65
N PRO A 117 2.38 25.36 6.83
CA PRO A 117 3.36 26.25 6.21
C PRO A 117 4.80 25.86 6.58
N LEU A 118 5.77 26.13 5.70
CA LEU A 118 7.19 25.72 5.87
C LEU A 118 7.81 26.20 7.19
N ARG A 119 7.46 27.42 7.65
CA ARG A 119 7.92 27.98 8.92
C ARG A 119 7.50 27.16 10.15
N ALA A 120 6.41 26.40 10.03
CA ALA A 120 5.82 25.57 11.09
C ALA A 120 6.14 24.07 10.91
N GLN A 121 7.02 23.71 9.97
CA GLN A 121 7.47 22.33 9.76
C GLN A 121 8.82 22.08 10.46
N ASP A 122 9.04 20.88 10.96
CA ASP A 122 10.35 20.49 11.51
C ASP A 122 11.44 20.48 10.43
N LYS A 123 12.71 20.65 10.82
CA LYS A 123 13.86 20.62 9.88
C LYS A 123 13.96 19.32 9.07
N GLY A 124 13.46 18.21 9.60
CA GLY A 124 13.44 16.90 8.93
C GLY A 124 12.18 16.60 8.12
N GLU A 125 11.19 17.50 8.09
CA GLU A 125 9.99 17.31 7.26
C GLU A 125 10.32 17.53 5.77
N SER A 126 9.77 16.70 4.89
CA SER A 126 10.19 16.62 3.49
C SER A 126 10.15 17.95 2.75
N ARG A 127 9.08 18.75 2.88
CA ARG A 127 8.97 20.02 2.13
C ARG A 127 9.99 21.06 2.60
N ARG A 128 10.30 21.11 3.90
CA ARG A 128 11.33 22.00 4.46
C ARG A 128 12.73 21.51 4.12
N LEU A 129 13.00 20.22 4.28
CA LEU A 129 14.30 19.62 3.99
C LEU A 129 14.71 19.80 2.52
N TRP A 130 13.76 19.61 1.59
CA TRP A 130 13.98 19.69 0.15
C TRP A 130 13.64 21.05 -0.47
N GLN A 131 13.43 22.10 0.34
CA GLN A 131 12.96 23.41 -0.13
C GLN A 131 13.88 24.03 -1.18
N ASP A 132 15.19 24.05 -0.93
CA ASP A 132 16.17 24.69 -1.80
C ASP A 132 16.29 23.97 -3.14
N VAL A 133 16.38 22.64 -3.11
CA VAL A 133 16.39 21.78 -4.30
C VAL A 133 15.12 22.02 -5.12
N SER A 134 13.95 21.97 -4.48
CA SER A 134 12.66 22.17 -5.14
C SER A 134 12.52 23.56 -5.75
N THR A 135 13.08 24.58 -5.10
CA THR A 135 13.06 25.97 -5.59
C THR A 135 13.95 26.15 -6.80
N ALA A 136 15.16 25.58 -6.77
CA ALA A 136 16.08 25.58 -7.91
C ALA A 136 15.50 24.81 -9.12
N LEU A 137 14.92 23.64 -8.89
CA LEU A 137 14.24 22.85 -9.93
C LEU A 137 13.06 23.62 -10.55
N ARG A 138 12.26 24.33 -9.75
CA ARG A 138 11.16 25.18 -10.26
C ARG A 138 11.67 26.31 -11.16
N ARG A 139 12.88 26.82 -10.89
CA ARG A 139 13.58 27.82 -11.73
C ARG A 139 14.34 27.20 -12.89
N ARG A 140 14.28 25.87 -13.08
CA ARG A 140 15.06 25.10 -14.05
C ARG A 140 16.58 25.28 -13.90
N ASP A 141 17.05 25.63 -12.71
CA ASP A 141 18.47 25.72 -12.39
C ASP A 141 18.97 24.37 -11.86
N LEU A 142 19.46 23.54 -12.77
CA LEU A 142 19.94 22.18 -12.47
C LEU A 142 21.26 22.18 -11.70
N HIS A 143 22.13 23.17 -11.92
CA HIS A 143 23.42 23.25 -11.26
C HIS A 143 23.24 23.49 -9.76
N THR A 144 22.45 24.51 -9.40
CA THR A 144 22.15 24.85 -8.01
C THR A 144 21.34 23.74 -7.34
N ALA A 145 20.38 23.12 -8.04
CA ALA A 145 19.63 21.98 -7.51
C ALA A 145 20.56 20.80 -7.15
N THR A 146 21.53 20.49 -8.02
CA THR A 146 22.51 19.42 -7.81
C THR A 146 23.40 19.73 -6.61
N ALA A 147 23.90 20.97 -6.49
CA ALA A 147 24.70 21.40 -5.36
C ALA A 147 23.95 21.28 -4.02
N HIS A 148 22.69 21.73 -3.97
CA HIS A 148 21.85 21.58 -2.76
C HIS A 148 21.57 20.10 -2.42
N LYS A 149 21.27 19.27 -3.43
CA LYS A 149 21.07 17.81 -3.25
C LYS A 149 22.34 17.15 -2.69
N GLN A 150 23.49 17.43 -3.30
CA GLN A 150 24.77 16.87 -2.87
C GLN A 150 25.11 17.28 -1.44
N ARG A 151 24.84 18.52 -1.06
CA ARG A 151 25.02 19.00 0.32
C ARG A 151 24.17 18.20 1.31
N LEU A 152 22.88 18.01 1.03
CA LEU A 152 21.97 17.25 1.90
C LEU A 152 22.43 15.78 2.04
N GLU A 153 22.76 15.12 0.94
CA GLU A 153 23.21 13.73 0.93
C GLU A 153 24.56 13.56 1.64
N THR A 154 25.46 14.54 1.52
CA THR A 154 26.75 14.52 2.24
C THR A 154 26.54 14.68 3.75
N LEU A 155 25.63 15.57 4.17
CA LEU A 155 25.27 15.71 5.59
C LEU A 155 24.68 14.42 6.15
N GLN A 156 23.80 13.76 5.39
CA GLN A 156 23.23 12.47 5.80
C GLN A 156 24.31 11.38 5.89
N ARG A 157 25.20 11.25 4.88
CA ARG A 157 26.33 10.31 4.91
C ARG A 157 27.24 10.54 6.12
N ASN A 158 27.57 11.79 6.44
CA ASN A 158 28.41 12.12 7.58
C ASN A 158 27.73 11.84 8.92
N TYR A 159 26.42 12.08 9.03
CA TYR A 159 25.65 11.73 10.22
C TYR A 159 25.63 10.22 10.45
N GLU A 160 25.36 9.43 9.41
CA GLU A 160 25.37 7.97 9.46
C GLU A 160 26.75 7.41 9.84
N ALA A 161 27.83 7.96 9.25
CA ALA A 161 29.20 7.57 9.59
C ALA A 161 29.54 7.82 11.06
N LYS A 162 29.13 8.98 11.60
CA LYS A 162 29.29 9.31 13.03
C LYS A 162 28.48 8.39 13.93
N ARG A 163 27.23 8.07 13.55
CA ARG A 163 26.38 7.15 14.30
C ARG A 163 27.00 5.75 14.37
N LEU A 164 27.47 5.24 13.24
CA LEU A 164 28.13 3.93 13.15
C LEU A 164 29.44 3.89 13.95
N ALA A 165 30.26 4.94 13.87
CA ALA A 165 31.50 5.04 14.63
C ALA A 165 31.27 5.02 16.16
N LYS A 166 30.11 5.47 16.62
CA LYS A 166 29.68 5.40 18.02
C LYS A 166 29.00 4.08 18.40
N GLY A 167 28.74 3.19 17.44
CA GLY A 167 27.96 1.97 17.67
C GLY A 167 26.49 2.22 18.00
N GLU A 168 25.95 3.40 17.70
CA GLU A 168 24.55 3.74 18.00
C GLU A 168 23.59 3.10 16.97
N PRO A 169 22.53 2.40 17.39
CA PRO A 169 21.53 1.88 16.48
C PRO A 169 20.68 3.00 15.87
N TYR A 170 20.17 2.79 14.65
CA TYR A 170 19.18 3.72 14.07
C TYR A 170 17.84 3.58 14.78
N CYS A 171 17.34 4.70 15.32
CA CYS A 171 16.06 4.77 15.99
C CYS A 171 15.06 5.58 15.16
N GLY A 172 14.12 4.90 14.48
CA GLY A 172 13.05 5.57 13.73
C GLY A 172 12.16 6.44 14.63
N LYS A 173 11.81 7.66 14.20
CA LYS A 173 10.99 8.59 15.01
C LYS A 173 9.58 8.05 15.28
N PHE A 174 8.95 7.48 14.25
CA PHE A 174 7.54 7.05 14.31
C PHE A 174 7.34 5.54 14.18
N PHE A 175 8.37 4.79 13.79
CA PHE A 175 8.27 3.35 13.57
C PHE A 175 9.41 2.62 14.27
N SER A 176 9.13 1.44 14.79
CA SER A 176 10.10 0.50 15.35
C SER A 176 10.13 -0.78 14.51
N LYS A 177 11.33 -1.31 14.30
CA LYS A 177 11.51 -2.58 13.59
C LYS A 177 10.94 -3.72 14.45
N LEU A 178 10.05 -4.51 13.86
CA LEU A 178 9.55 -5.72 14.49
C LEU A 178 10.69 -6.75 14.49
N GLN A 179 11.13 -7.17 15.67
CA GLN A 179 12.09 -8.27 15.79
C GLN A 179 11.35 -9.58 15.46
N LYS A 180 11.96 -10.43 14.63
CA LYS A 180 11.44 -11.80 14.44
C LYS A 180 11.50 -12.49 15.80
N ARG A 181 10.40 -13.10 16.24
CA ARG A 181 10.40 -13.95 17.42
C ARG A 181 11.30 -15.16 17.13
N THR A 182 12.50 -15.20 17.67
CA THR A 182 13.32 -16.40 17.66
C THR A 182 12.68 -17.37 18.64
N GLU A 183 12.09 -18.46 18.17
CA GLU A 183 11.78 -19.61 19.01
C GLU A 183 13.10 -20.19 19.51
N ARG A 184 13.58 -19.72 20.66
CA ARG A 184 14.60 -20.38 21.49
C ARG A 184 14.88 -19.64 22.81
N GLU A 185 13.84 -19.33 23.57
CA GLU A 185 13.96 -19.24 25.03
C GLU A 185 12.78 -20.01 25.61
N SER A 186 13.02 -21.28 25.93
CA SER A 186 12.10 -22.06 26.75
C SER A 186 12.02 -21.37 28.11
N PRO A 187 10.84 -20.92 28.57
CA PRO A 187 10.67 -20.56 29.96
C PRO A 187 11.01 -21.80 30.79
N GLY A 188 11.89 -21.62 31.78
CA GLY A 188 12.38 -22.69 32.64
C GLY A 188 11.23 -23.52 33.23
N LEU A 189 11.51 -24.82 33.34
CA LEU A 189 10.71 -25.81 34.07
C LEU A 189 10.10 -25.21 35.34
N ASN A 190 8.77 -25.07 35.37
CA ASN A 190 7.93 -25.56 36.47
C ASN A 190 6.44 -25.46 36.11
N GLU A 191 5.76 -26.60 36.34
CA GLU A 191 4.29 -26.82 36.42
C GLU A 191 3.52 -27.22 35.14
N PRO A 192 2.43 -28.01 35.26
CA PRO A 192 2.50 -29.46 35.21
C PRO A 192 1.90 -30.02 33.91
N ARG A 193 2.43 -31.19 33.54
CA ARG A 193 2.04 -31.98 32.37
C ARG A 193 0.61 -32.50 32.52
N ILE A 194 -0.34 -31.95 31.77
CA ILE A 194 -1.62 -32.64 31.52
C ILE A 194 -1.38 -33.64 30.38
N SER A 195 -1.67 -34.90 30.66
CA SER A 195 -1.45 -36.05 29.79
C SER A 195 -2.20 -35.96 28.46
N ALA A 196 -1.54 -36.41 27.40
CA ALA A 196 -2.12 -36.58 26.08
C ALA A 196 -2.99 -37.84 26.04
N GLU A 197 -4.26 -37.67 25.62
CA GLU A 197 -5.17 -38.63 24.99
C GLU A 197 -6.52 -37.88 24.92
N THR A 198 -7.01 -37.38 23.78
CA THR A 198 -7.50 -38.13 22.63
C THR A 198 -7.41 -37.27 21.36
N LYS A 199 -6.75 -37.80 20.32
CA LYS A 199 -6.83 -37.27 18.94
C LYS A 199 -8.14 -37.73 18.30
N LYS A 200 -8.93 -36.81 17.74
CA LYS A 200 -9.63 -37.06 16.46
C LYS A 200 -10.05 -35.75 15.76
N GLY A 201 -9.21 -35.35 14.80
CA GLY A 201 -9.61 -34.77 13.52
C GLY A 201 -10.32 -33.43 13.49
N ILE A 202 -9.57 -32.34 13.66
CA ILE A 202 -9.81 -31.08 12.94
C ILE A 202 -8.42 -30.60 12.48
N GLY A 203 -8.26 -30.42 11.17
CA GLY A 203 -7.03 -29.91 10.57
C GLY A 203 -6.65 -28.58 11.21
N ALA A 204 -5.51 -28.57 11.88
CA ALA A 204 -4.92 -27.38 12.46
C ALA A 204 -4.20 -26.63 11.34
N ASP A 205 -4.94 -25.75 10.65
CA ASP A 205 -4.33 -24.77 9.79
C ASP A 205 -3.93 -23.60 10.67
N ASN A 206 -2.71 -23.73 11.20
CA ASN A 206 -2.04 -22.77 12.03
C ASN A 206 -2.15 -21.36 11.45
N GLN A 207 -2.63 -20.46 12.30
CA GLN A 207 -2.38 -19.03 12.23
C GLN A 207 -0.86 -18.78 12.23
N THR A 208 -0.27 -18.80 11.05
CA THR A 208 1.01 -18.14 10.78
C THR A 208 0.95 -17.76 9.32
N GLY A 209 0.52 -16.52 9.06
CA GLY A 209 0.65 -15.91 7.74
C GLY A 209 2.07 -16.20 7.25
N HIS A 210 2.16 -16.88 6.11
CA HIS A 210 3.41 -17.36 5.56
C HIS A 210 4.35 -16.16 5.37
N LEU A 211 5.28 -16.01 6.32
CA LEU A 211 6.24 -14.91 6.34
C LEU A 211 7.09 -15.05 5.09
N LEU A 212 6.96 -14.13 4.14
CA LEU A 212 7.87 -14.07 3.01
C LEU A 212 9.27 -13.82 3.57
N ASN A 213 10.13 -14.84 3.45
CA ASN A 213 11.51 -14.79 3.90
C ASN A 213 12.22 -13.56 3.29
N GLY A 214 12.57 -12.59 4.15
CA GLY A 214 13.35 -11.41 3.77
C GLY A 214 12.64 -10.06 3.95
N THR A 215 11.34 -10.03 4.26
CA THR A 215 10.61 -8.77 4.45
C THR A 215 10.85 -8.19 5.85
N GLU A 216 11.38 -6.96 5.95
CA GLU A 216 11.46 -6.24 7.22
C GLU A 216 10.09 -5.65 7.57
N HIS A 217 9.58 -5.97 8.76
CA HIS A 217 8.32 -5.41 9.25
C HIS A 217 8.58 -4.28 10.24
N TRP A 218 7.81 -3.20 10.13
CA TRP A 218 7.92 -2.02 10.99
C TRP A 218 6.55 -1.70 11.60
N VAL A 219 6.51 -1.47 12.91
CA VAL A 219 5.28 -1.15 13.65
C VAL A 219 5.30 0.32 14.02
N TYR A 220 4.17 0.99 13.85
CA TYR A 220 4.01 2.37 14.28
C TYR A 220 4.14 2.46 15.80
N LYS A 221 5.04 3.32 16.28
CA LYS A 221 5.17 3.66 17.69
C LYS A 221 3.89 4.41 18.07
N LYS A 222 2.97 3.75 18.77
CA LYS A 222 1.71 4.33 19.25
C LYS A 222 2.03 5.65 19.98
N LEU A 223 1.84 6.79 19.31
CA LEU A 223 1.84 8.07 19.98
C LEU A 223 0.63 8.05 20.94
N PRO A 224 0.75 8.56 22.18
CA PRO A 224 -0.43 8.83 22.98
C PRO A 224 -1.37 9.67 22.09
N PHE A 225 -2.57 9.13 21.94
CA PHE A 225 -3.66 9.54 21.07
C PHE A 225 -3.70 11.07 20.89
N TYR A 226 -3.94 11.54 19.66
CA TYR A 226 -4.57 12.86 19.49
C TYR A 226 -5.94 12.76 20.17
N VAL A 227 -6.01 13.10 21.46
CA VAL A 227 -7.26 13.50 22.08
C VAL A 227 -7.63 14.79 21.34
N THR A 228 -8.56 14.68 20.42
CA THR A 228 -9.33 15.84 20.00
C THR A 228 -10.15 16.22 21.23
N ASP A 229 -9.60 17.09 22.08
CA ASP A 229 -10.45 17.91 22.94
C ASP A 229 -11.29 18.74 21.97
N VAL A 230 -12.49 18.23 21.72
CA VAL A 230 -13.58 19.03 21.19
C VAL A 230 -13.81 20.08 22.27
N CYS A 231 -13.34 21.30 22.02
CA CYS A 231 -13.73 22.46 22.80
C CYS A 231 -15.27 22.56 22.77
N SER A 232 -15.92 22.02 23.80
CA SER A 232 -17.27 22.38 24.20
C SER A 232 -17.20 23.69 24.97
N GLY A 233 -17.08 24.80 24.24
CA GLY A 233 -17.30 26.14 24.77
C GLY A 233 -18.71 26.60 24.39
N ARG A 234 -19.62 26.53 25.35
CA ARG A 234 -20.87 27.28 25.37
C ARG A 234 -20.61 28.63 26.03
#